data_AF-A0A2V4WS78-F1
#
_entry.id   AF-A0A2V4WS78-F1
#
_cell.length_a   1.000
_cell.length_b   1.000
_cell.length_c   1.000
_cell.angle_alpha   90.00
_cell.angle_beta   90.00
_cell.angle_gamma   90.00
#
_symmetry.space_group_name_H-M   'P 1'
#
loop_
_entity.id
_entity.type
_entity.pdbx_description
1 polymer ?
#
loop_
_entity_poly.entity_id
_entity_poly.type
_entity_poly.pdbx_seq_one_letter_code
_entity_poly.pdbx_strand_id
1 'polypeptide(L)'
;LMASSEEYKKAFVETKETLLPVKEAFKPGIAQAKLPYLAIAMGTNLMNGFPDGSFGMEKTTTRAESSAILLRLEGVLKKDATSFDDLNELRMVGIKKTNLELVSSLTTGKTSIADISGKRKTFRNGSGSMLFHRLIGVNVSEPKKKKSIYTSLFMTDYGQDKYKNLMLLPIFQEITILPKKQGFDVGDYKNGATDMNGSGMTILNNGLDKKYGYLTIPNIEPAQFFAKHKNGVKVWLVNYVDPKNFKGQYNMDDGSYAIIKNID
;
A
#
# COMPACT_ATOMS: atom_id res chain seq x y z
N LEU A 1 23.83 -10.32 3.16
CA LEU A 1 23.04 -9.89 1.99
C LEU A 1 23.62 -8.66 1.31
N MET A 2 23.64 -7.47 1.92
CA MET A 2 24.23 -6.29 1.24
C MET A 2 25.72 -6.45 0.89
N ALA A 3 26.46 -7.23 1.67
CA ALA A 3 27.84 -7.57 1.35
C ALA A 3 27.98 -8.68 0.28
N SER A 4 26.90 -9.39 -0.06
CA SER A 4 26.95 -10.53 -0.99
C SER A 4 26.65 -10.16 -2.45
N SER A 5 25.93 -9.07 -2.73
CA SER A 5 25.78 -8.56 -4.10
C SER A 5 25.38 -7.08 -4.17
N GLU A 6 25.74 -6.43 -5.27
CA GLU A 6 25.29 -5.05 -5.57
C GLU A 6 23.76 -4.96 -5.69
N GLU A 7 23.11 -6.01 -6.16
CA GLU A 7 21.66 -6.02 -6.31
C GLU A 7 20.94 -5.98 -4.95
N TYR A 8 21.51 -6.58 -3.90
CA TYR A 8 21.00 -6.41 -2.54
C TYR A 8 21.23 -4.99 -1.98
N LYS A 9 22.32 -4.32 -2.35
CA LYS A 9 22.53 -2.90 -1.97
C LYS A 9 21.50 -2.01 -2.65
N LYS A 10 21.21 -2.26 -3.93
CA LYS A 10 20.16 -1.56 -4.68
C LYS A 10 18.78 -1.78 -4.05
N ALA A 11 18.41 -3.04 -3.78
CA ALA A 11 17.15 -3.36 -3.11
C ALA A 11 17.03 -2.69 -1.73
N PHE A 12 18.12 -2.59 -0.98
CA PHE A 12 18.15 -1.89 0.30
C PHE A 12 17.83 -0.39 0.16
N VAL A 13 18.38 0.28 -0.86
CA VAL A 13 18.09 1.70 -1.12
C VAL A 13 16.66 1.89 -1.58
N GLU A 14 16.19 1.04 -2.50
CA GLU A 14 14.86 1.14 -3.12
C GLU A 14 13.71 0.86 -2.14
N THR A 15 13.97 0.20 -1.02
CA THR A 15 12.96 -0.13 0.00
C THR A 15 12.89 0.87 1.15
N LYS A 16 13.70 1.94 1.15
CA LYS A 16 13.74 2.95 2.23
C LYS A 16 12.41 3.66 2.53
N GLU A 17 11.48 3.64 1.58
CA GLU A 17 10.17 4.29 1.72
C GLU A 17 8.99 3.37 1.35
N THR A 18 9.22 2.06 1.40
CA THR A 18 8.20 1.05 1.09
C THR A 18 7.07 1.01 2.13
N LEU A 19 6.06 0.19 1.89
CA LEU A 19 5.06 -0.19 2.90
C LEU A 19 5.28 -1.67 3.23
N LEU A 20 5.36 -2.01 4.50
CA LEU A 20 5.39 -3.42 4.93
C LEU A 20 3.97 -3.88 5.28
N PRO A 21 3.49 -5.04 4.80
CA PRO A 21 2.18 -5.60 5.16
C PRO A 21 2.16 -6.19 6.58
N VAL A 22 2.53 -5.39 7.58
CA VAL A 22 2.57 -5.76 9.01
C VAL A 22 1.99 -4.65 9.88
N LYS A 23 1.44 -5.01 11.04
CA LYS A 23 0.73 -4.06 11.92
C LYS A 23 1.62 -2.91 12.39
N GLU A 24 2.91 -3.19 12.60
CA GLU A 24 3.87 -2.19 13.05
C GLU A 24 4.09 -1.09 12.01
N ALA A 25 3.79 -1.32 10.72
CA ALA A 25 3.86 -0.28 9.70
C ALA A 25 2.81 0.83 9.90
N PHE A 26 1.70 0.53 10.60
CA PHE A 26 0.61 1.46 10.85
C PHE A 26 0.61 2.00 12.28
N LYS A 27 0.80 1.12 13.26
CA LYS A 27 0.84 1.50 14.69
C LYS A 27 1.83 0.62 15.45
N PRO A 28 2.88 1.19 16.08
CA PRO A 28 3.19 2.62 16.22
C PRO A 28 3.85 3.27 14.98
N GLY A 29 4.18 2.50 13.94
CA GLY A 29 5.03 2.93 12.84
C GLY A 29 6.42 2.30 12.94
N ILE A 30 7.08 2.13 11.79
CA ILE A 30 8.43 1.58 11.69
C ILE A 30 9.41 2.74 11.46
N ALA A 31 10.47 2.80 12.27
CA ALA A 31 11.53 3.78 12.07
C ALA A 31 12.16 3.62 10.67
N GLN A 32 12.33 4.73 9.94
CA GLN A 32 12.78 4.71 8.54
C GLN A 32 14.10 3.95 8.34
N ALA A 33 15.03 4.05 9.30
CA ALA A 33 16.29 3.31 9.28
C ALA A 33 16.13 1.78 9.37
N LYS A 34 15.05 1.27 9.99
CA LYS A 34 14.76 -0.16 10.11
C LYS A 34 14.03 -0.73 8.89
N LEU A 35 13.28 0.12 8.18
CA LEU A 35 12.38 -0.29 7.11
C LEU A 35 13.04 -1.14 6.00
N PRO A 36 14.20 -0.76 5.42
CA PRO A 36 14.81 -1.55 4.35
C PRO A 36 15.34 -2.91 4.83
N TYR A 37 15.78 -3.03 6.08
CA TYR A 37 16.20 -4.32 6.65
C TYR A 37 15.01 -5.29 6.75
N LEU A 38 13.89 -4.79 7.28
CA LEU A 38 12.65 -5.57 7.41
C LEU A 38 12.06 -5.91 6.02
N ALA A 39 12.15 -4.98 5.07
CA ALA A 39 11.73 -5.21 3.69
C ALA A 39 12.52 -6.32 3.03
N ILE A 40 13.85 -6.34 3.18
CA ILE A 40 14.68 -7.43 2.66
C ILE A 40 14.33 -8.74 3.37
N ALA A 41 14.28 -8.76 4.71
CA ALA A 41 14.01 -9.99 5.45
C ALA A 41 12.67 -10.64 5.06
N MET A 42 11.62 -9.83 4.91
CA MET A 42 10.30 -10.31 4.51
C MET A 42 10.22 -10.62 3.01
N GLY A 43 10.73 -9.72 2.16
CA GLY A 43 10.69 -9.88 0.71
C GLY A 43 11.49 -11.09 0.19
N THR A 44 12.55 -11.49 0.90
CA THR A 44 13.30 -12.72 0.59
C THR A 44 12.79 -13.95 1.34
N ASN A 45 11.70 -13.84 2.11
CA ASN A 45 11.17 -14.91 2.95
C ASN A 45 12.20 -15.47 3.96
N LEU A 46 13.15 -14.63 4.43
CA LEU A 46 14.04 -15.00 5.55
C LEU A 46 13.23 -15.09 6.83
N MET A 47 12.36 -14.11 7.03
CA MET A 47 11.46 -13.99 8.16
C MET A 47 10.07 -13.65 7.66
N ASN A 48 9.07 -14.36 8.18
CA ASN A 48 7.67 -14.05 7.95
C ASN A 48 7.08 -13.38 9.19
N GLY A 49 6.04 -12.60 8.97
CA GLY A 49 5.20 -12.14 10.06
C GLY A 49 4.46 -13.29 10.75
N PHE A 50 3.88 -12.97 11.90
CA PHE A 50 3.04 -13.87 12.69
C PHE A 50 1.59 -13.85 12.18
N PRO A 51 0.77 -14.88 12.51
CA PRO A 51 -0.64 -14.94 12.12
C PRO A 51 -1.49 -13.74 12.56
N ASP A 52 -1.09 -13.06 13.63
CA ASP A 52 -1.72 -11.83 14.14
C ASP A 52 -1.43 -10.59 13.27
N GLY A 53 -0.62 -10.73 12.21
CA GLY A 53 -0.23 -9.64 11.31
C GLY A 53 1.00 -8.85 11.80
N SER A 54 1.64 -9.27 12.89
CA SER A 54 2.87 -8.63 13.38
C SER A 54 4.12 -9.11 12.66
N PHE A 55 5.14 -8.26 12.54
CA PHE A 55 6.49 -8.74 12.28
C PHE A 55 7.10 -9.35 13.55
N GLY A 56 6.70 -8.86 14.73
CA GLY A 56 7.22 -9.32 16.02
C GLY A 56 8.60 -8.76 16.33
N MET A 57 8.84 -7.47 16.02
CA MET A 57 10.12 -6.80 16.25
C MET A 57 10.63 -6.88 17.70
N GLU A 58 9.73 -6.99 18.67
CA GLU A 58 10.04 -7.04 20.10
C GLU A 58 10.03 -8.48 20.68
N LYS A 59 9.83 -9.50 19.83
CA LYS A 59 9.79 -10.90 20.28
C LYS A 59 11.20 -11.50 20.29
N THR A 60 11.54 -12.17 21.38
CA THR A 60 12.76 -12.98 21.46
C THR A 60 12.65 -14.19 20.53
N THR A 61 13.66 -14.38 19.69
CA THR A 61 13.75 -15.54 18.79
C THR A 61 14.18 -16.79 19.56
N THR A 62 13.50 -17.91 19.35
CA THR A 62 13.89 -19.21 19.88
C THR A 62 15.09 -19.79 19.12
N ARG A 63 15.77 -20.79 19.70
CA ARG A 63 16.84 -21.52 19.01
C ARG A 63 16.35 -22.15 17.70
N ALA A 64 15.15 -22.74 17.70
CA ALA A 64 14.56 -23.37 16.52
C ALA A 64 14.27 -22.35 15.40
N GLU A 65 13.71 -21.20 15.73
CA GLU A 65 13.47 -20.12 14.76
C GLU A 65 14.78 -19.56 14.21
N SER A 66 15.80 -19.39 15.06
CA SER A 66 17.13 -18.93 14.64
C SER A 66 17.76 -19.91 13.65
N SER A 67 17.71 -21.23 13.94
CA SER A 67 18.21 -22.26 13.02
C SER A 67 17.44 -22.26 11.70
N ALA A 68 16.12 -22.06 11.73
CA ALA A 68 15.31 -21.96 10.51
C ALA A 68 15.68 -20.73 9.67
N ILE A 69 15.98 -19.58 10.30
CA ILE A 69 16.45 -18.38 9.60
C ILE A 69 17.80 -18.62 8.94
N LEU A 70 18.75 -19.26 9.64
CA LEU A 70 20.08 -19.59 9.09
C LEU A 70 19.99 -20.54 7.89
N LEU A 71 19.11 -21.55 7.95
CA LEU A 71 18.87 -22.46 6.83
C LEU A 71 18.31 -21.73 5.60
N ARG A 72 17.34 -20.82 5.79
CA ARG A 72 16.81 -20.00 4.70
C ARG A 72 17.86 -19.04 4.14
N LEU A 73 18.73 -18.49 5.00
CA LEU A 73 19.78 -17.56 4.60
C LEU A 73 20.74 -18.16 3.59
N GLU A 74 21.10 -19.43 3.75
CA GLU A 74 21.95 -20.11 2.77
C GLU A 74 21.31 -20.15 1.37
N GLY A 75 20.01 -20.44 1.29
CA GLY A 75 19.26 -20.42 0.04
C GLY A 75 19.12 -19.00 -0.54
N VAL A 76 18.98 -17.99 0.31
CA VAL A 76 18.88 -16.59 -0.10
C VAL A 76 20.21 -16.06 -0.64
N LEU A 77 21.34 -16.41 -0.01
CA LEU A 77 22.67 -15.99 -0.45
C LEU A 77 23.06 -16.53 -1.84
N LYS A 78 22.43 -17.62 -2.30
CA LYS A 78 22.67 -18.24 -3.62
C LYS A 78 21.82 -17.61 -4.73
N LYS A 79 21.01 -16.60 -4.43
CA LYS A 79 20.06 -15.99 -5.35
C LYS A 79 20.26 -14.48 -5.41
N ASP A 80 20.01 -13.90 -6.59
CA ASP A 80 19.94 -12.44 -6.72
C ASP A 80 18.65 -11.89 -6.14
N ALA A 81 18.70 -10.64 -5.65
CA ALA A 81 17.55 -9.98 -5.05
C ALA A 81 16.36 -9.86 -6.03
N THR A 82 16.64 -9.78 -7.33
CA THR A 82 15.63 -9.75 -8.40
C THR A 82 14.88 -11.06 -8.60
N SER A 83 15.35 -12.17 -8.03
CA SER A 83 14.65 -13.47 -8.10
C SER A 83 13.52 -13.60 -7.06
N PHE A 84 13.38 -12.62 -6.17
CA PHE A 84 12.37 -12.62 -5.11
C PHE A 84 11.22 -11.69 -5.49
N ASP A 85 10.11 -12.28 -5.93
CA ASP A 85 8.92 -11.55 -6.37
C ASP A 85 8.38 -10.59 -5.30
N ASP A 86 8.32 -11.04 -4.04
CA ASP A 86 7.85 -10.22 -2.92
C ASP A 86 8.80 -9.05 -2.63
N LEU A 87 10.11 -9.27 -2.70
CA LEU A 87 11.10 -8.19 -2.58
C LEU A 87 10.96 -7.19 -3.72
N ASN A 88 10.77 -7.66 -4.96
CA ASN A 88 10.57 -6.79 -6.11
C ASN A 88 9.31 -5.93 -5.97
N GLU A 89 8.24 -6.48 -5.40
CA GLU A 89 7.03 -5.72 -5.08
C GLU A 89 7.28 -4.64 -4.03
N LEU A 90 7.97 -4.98 -2.94
CA LEU A 90 8.36 -4.00 -1.90
C LEU A 90 9.29 -2.91 -2.46
N ARG A 91 10.23 -3.26 -3.33
CA ARG A 91 11.11 -2.31 -4.02
C ARG A 91 10.27 -1.35 -4.87
N MET A 92 9.37 -1.87 -5.70
CA MET A 92 8.50 -1.05 -6.56
C MET A 92 7.63 -0.09 -5.74
N VAL A 93 7.06 -0.54 -4.63
CA VAL A 93 6.30 0.34 -3.72
C VAL A 93 7.20 1.41 -3.09
N GLY A 94 8.45 1.10 -2.78
CA GLY A 94 9.39 2.09 -2.26
C GLY A 94 9.73 3.18 -3.28
N ILE A 95 10.02 2.80 -4.54
CA ILE A 95 10.45 3.72 -5.59
C ILE A 95 9.30 4.44 -6.32
N LYS A 96 8.24 3.72 -6.67
CA LYS A 96 7.14 4.21 -7.50
C LYS A 96 5.90 4.53 -6.68
N LYS A 97 5.87 4.23 -5.37
CA LYS A 97 4.67 4.33 -4.51
C LYS A 97 3.49 3.51 -5.01
N THR A 98 3.79 2.47 -5.79
CA THR A 98 2.80 1.53 -6.27
C THR A 98 3.41 0.20 -6.71
N ASN A 99 2.60 -0.84 -6.84
CA ASN A 99 2.96 -2.17 -7.32
C ASN A 99 2.21 -2.57 -8.61
N LEU A 100 1.41 -1.66 -9.20
CA LEU A 100 0.44 -2.00 -10.25
C LEU A 100 1.04 -2.77 -11.43
N GLU A 101 2.23 -2.39 -11.89
CA GLU A 101 2.89 -3.02 -13.04
C GLU A 101 3.30 -4.49 -12.78
N LEU A 102 3.44 -4.91 -11.52
CA LEU A 102 3.71 -6.30 -11.16
C LEU A 102 2.43 -7.13 -11.00
N VAL A 103 1.36 -6.50 -10.50
CA VAL A 103 0.13 -7.20 -10.08
C VAL A 103 -1.00 -7.09 -11.10
N SER A 104 -0.87 -6.27 -12.13
CA SER A 104 -1.91 -6.11 -13.15
C SER A 104 -1.36 -5.75 -14.52
N SER A 105 -2.26 -5.52 -15.48
CA SER A 105 -1.96 -4.98 -16.82
C SER A 105 -1.91 -3.45 -16.87
N LEU A 106 -1.90 -2.77 -15.72
CA LEU A 106 -1.81 -1.31 -15.63
C LEU A 106 -0.37 -0.81 -15.55
N THR A 107 -0.13 0.38 -16.09
CA THR A 107 1.14 1.10 -15.99
C THR A 107 0.94 2.58 -15.67
N THR A 108 1.98 3.15 -15.07
CA THR A 108 2.12 4.61 -14.88
C THR A 108 2.71 5.33 -16.10
N GLY A 109 3.12 4.56 -17.12
CA GLY A 109 3.71 5.06 -18.35
C GLY A 109 4.96 5.88 -18.08
N LYS A 110 4.95 7.15 -18.53
CA LYS A 110 6.05 8.11 -18.33
C LYS A 110 5.94 8.90 -17.01
N THR A 111 4.85 8.73 -16.28
CA THR A 111 4.63 9.37 -14.96
C THR A 111 4.89 8.36 -13.85
N SER A 112 4.94 8.80 -12.59
CA SER A 112 5.05 7.93 -11.43
C SER A 112 4.09 8.37 -10.33
N ILE A 113 3.57 7.41 -9.54
CA ILE A 113 2.83 7.76 -8.32
C ILE A 113 3.75 8.43 -7.29
N ALA A 114 5.07 8.21 -7.38
CA ALA A 114 6.05 8.93 -6.57
C ALA A 114 6.03 10.45 -6.82
N ASP A 115 5.75 10.90 -8.05
CA ASP A 115 5.77 12.33 -8.42
C ASP A 115 4.67 13.13 -7.69
N ILE A 116 3.58 12.45 -7.32
CA ILE A 116 2.43 13.03 -6.63
C ILE A 116 2.38 12.66 -5.14
N SER A 117 3.33 11.86 -4.64
CA SER A 117 3.37 11.43 -3.25
C SER A 117 3.72 12.59 -2.30
N GLY A 118 2.99 12.69 -1.19
CA GLY A 118 3.02 13.81 -0.25
C GLY A 118 2.40 15.11 -0.79
N LYS A 119 1.96 15.16 -2.05
CA LYS A 119 1.45 16.38 -2.67
C LYS A 119 0.00 16.64 -2.30
N ARG A 120 -0.33 17.93 -2.25
CA ARG A 120 -1.65 18.41 -1.83
C ARG A 120 -2.61 18.47 -3.02
N LYS A 121 -3.87 18.09 -2.75
CA LYS A 121 -5.02 18.38 -3.60
C LYS A 121 -6.09 19.09 -2.79
N THR A 122 -6.43 20.32 -3.16
CA THR A 122 -7.48 21.10 -2.52
C THR A 122 -8.86 20.66 -3.04
N PHE A 123 -9.82 20.53 -2.14
CA PHE A 123 -11.18 20.15 -2.49
C PHE A 123 -11.90 21.31 -3.18
N ARG A 124 -12.60 21.04 -4.29
CA ARG A 124 -13.27 22.07 -5.11
C ARG A 124 -14.37 22.82 -4.36
N ASN A 125 -15.00 22.16 -3.38
CA ASN A 125 -16.02 22.75 -2.51
C ASN A 125 -15.44 23.58 -1.34
N GLY A 126 -14.11 23.74 -1.26
CA GLY A 126 -13.44 24.51 -0.22
C GLY A 126 -13.48 23.89 1.19
N SER A 127 -14.05 22.69 1.35
CA SER A 127 -14.28 22.04 2.64
C SER A 127 -13.00 21.50 3.31
N GLY A 128 -11.91 21.37 2.55
CA GLY A 128 -10.66 20.78 3.01
C GLY A 128 -9.66 20.55 1.88
N SER A 129 -8.70 19.69 2.14
CA SER A 129 -7.74 19.19 1.15
C SER A 129 -7.34 17.76 1.49
N MET A 130 -6.55 17.13 0.61
CA MET A 130 -5.88 15.87 0.91
C MET A 130 -4.39 15.92 0.57
N LEU A 131 -3.61 15.04 1.18
CA LEU A 131 -2.30 14.64 0.70
C LEU A 131 -2.39 13.25 0.10
N PHE A 132 -1.83 13.04 -1.08
CA PHE A 132 -1.77 11.73 -1.72
C PHE A 132 -0.51 10.98 -1.28
N HIS A 133 -0.56 9.68 -0.96
CA HIS A 133 0.65 8.93 -0.55
C HIS A 133 1.03 7.81 -1.51
N ARG A 134 0.13 6.85 -1.77
CA ARG A 134 0.44 5.66 -2.58
C ARG A 134 -0.80 4.92 -3.08
N LEU A 135 -0.59 4.01 -4.04
CA LEU A 135 -1.60 3.06 -4.54
C LEU A 135 -1.09 1.63 -4.46
N ILE A 136 -1.87 0.70 -3.93
CA ILE A 136 -1.54 -0.72 -3.82
C ILE A 136 -2.62 -1.53 -4.52
N GLY A 137 -2.28 -2.17 -5.64
CA GLY A 137 -3.14 -3.15 -6.30
C GLY A 137 -3.07 -4.51 -5.60
N VAL A 138 -4.20 -5.19 -5.48
CA VAL A 138 -4.26 -6.58 -5.02
C VAL A 138 -4.90 -7.42 -6.11
N ASN A 139 -4.09 -8.22 -6.79
CA ASN A 139 -4.59 -9.11 -7.83
C ASN A 139 -5.44 -10.24 -7.24
N VAL A 140 -6.72 -10.27 -7.62
CA VAL A 140 -7.64 -11.36 -7.29
C VAL A 140 -8.18 -12.10 -8.50
N SER A 141 -8.06 -11.54 -9.71
CA SER A 141 -8.77 -12.01 -10.90
C SER A 141 -7.91 -12.19 -12.16
N GLU A 142 -6.63 -11.81 -12.18
CA GLU A 142 -5.73 -12.01 -13.32
C GLU A 142 -4.81 -13.23 -13.09
N PRO A 143 -5.10 -14.43 -13.66
CA PRO A 143 -4.43 -15.68 -13.28
C PRO A 143 -2.92 -15.72 -13.54
N LYS A 144 -2.44 -14.95 -14.52
CA LYS A 144 -1.02 -14.89 -14.92
C LYS A 144 -0.23 -13.79 -14.19
N LYS A 145 -0.90 -12.98 -13.37
CA LYS A 145 -0.26 -11.87 -12.64
C LYS A 145 0.09 -12.30 -11.23
N LYS A 146 1.11 -11.66 -10.67
CA LYS A 146 1.59 -11.94 -9.32
C LYS A 146 0.46 -11.78 -8.30
N LYS A 147 0.37 -12.71 -7.34
CA LYS A 147 -0.40 -12.48 -6.10
C LYS A 147 0.40 -11.52 -5.22
N SER A 148 -0.25 -10.43 -4.82
CA SER A 148 0.40 -9.35 -4.07
C SER A 148 0.75 -9.79 -2.64
N ILE A 149 1.93 -9.40 -2.14
CA ILE A 149 2.29 -9.52 -0.72
C ILE A 149 1.32 -8.75 0.20
N TYR A 150 0.60 -7.75 -0.34
CA TYR A 150 -0.40 -6.96 0.39
C TYR A 150 -1.79 -7.59 0.43
N THR A 151 -1.99 -8.78 -0.17
CA THR A 151 -3.31 -9.42 -0.22
C THR A 151 -3.89 -9.60 1.19
N SER A 152 -3.09 -10.13 2.13
CA SER A 152 -3.52 -10.39 3.51
C SER A 152 -3.74 -9.12 4.33
N LEU A 153 -3.20 -7.97 3.89
CA LEU A 153 -3.39 -6.68 4.54
C LEU A 153 -4.79 -6.13 4.27
N PHE A 154 -5.31 -6.32 3.05
CA PHE A 154 -6.54 -5.67 2.61
C PHE A 154 -7.70 -6.61 2.28
N MET A 155 -7.44 -7.90 2.06
CA MET A 155 -8.45 -8.86 1.62
C MET A 155 -8.46 -10.11 2.49
N THR A 156 -9.67 -10.52 2.88
CA THR A 156 -9.93 -11.83 3.49
C THR A 156 -10.04 -12.89 2.40
N ASP A 157 -9.96 -14.17 2.76
CA ASP A 157 -10.16 -15.27 1.81
C ASP A 157 -11.56 -15.21 1.18
N TYR A 158 -12.59 -14.89 1.97
CA TYR A 158 -13.94 -14.63 1.47
C TYR A 158 -13.97 -13.48 0.45
N GLY A 159 -13.25 -12.38 0.73
CA GLY A 159 -13.15 -11.26 -0.21
C GLY A 159 -12.49 -11.68 -1.51
N GLN A 160 -11.36 -12.38 -1.44
CA GLN A 160 -10.66 -12.89 -2.63
C GLN A 160 -11.59 -13.80 -3.45
N ASP A 161 -12.28 -14.73 -2.80
CA ASP A 161 -13.19 -15.66 -3.47
C ASP A 161 -14.36 -14.95 -4.16
N LYS A 162 -14.95 -13.96 -3.48
CA LYS A 162 -16.04 -13.14 -4.02
C LYS A 162 -15.64 -12.36 -5.28
N TYR A 163 -14.42 -11.83 -5.33
CA TYR A 163 -13.99 -10.93 -6.40
C TYR A 163 -13.20 -11.63 -7.52
N LYS A 164 -12.80 -12.89 -7.37
CA LYS A 164 -11.91 -13.58 -8.32
C LYS A 164 -12.42 -13.68 -9.76
N ASN A 165 -13.75 -13.70 -9.95
CA ASN A 165 -14.38 -13.85 -11.27
C ASN A 165 -14.90 -12.53 -11.86
N LEU A 166 -14.72 -11.40 -11.18
CA LEU A 166 -15.28 -10.13 -11.63
C LEU A 166 -14.40 -9.37 -12.64
N MET A 167 -13.19 -9.87 -12.92
CA MET A 167 -12.19 -9.18 -13.76
C MET A 167 -11.87 -7.75 -13.27
N LEU A 168 -12.07 -7.48 -11.99
CA LEU A 168 -11.77 -6.20 -11.37
C LEU A 168 -10.50 -6.31 -10.54
N LEU A 169 -9.66 -5.28 -10.61
CA LEU A 169 -8.50 -5.06 -9.76
C LEU A 169 -8.88 -4.11 -8.60
N PRO A 170 -8.91 -4.61 -7.36
CA PRO A 170 -8.88 -3.77 -6.17
C PRO A 170 -7.59 -2.93 -6.13
N ILE A 171 -7.73 -1.61 -6.08
CA ILE A 171 -6.64 -0.65 -5.87
C ILE A 171 -6.91 0.11 -4.58
N PHE A 172 -6.04 -0.08 -3.61
CA PHE A 172 -6.06 0.57 -2.30
C PHE A 172 -5.25 1.86 -2.35
N GLN A 173 -5.87 2.97 -1.95
CA GLN A 173 -5.29 4.30 -1.99
C GLN A 173 -5.07 4.82 -0.57
N GLU A 174 -3.84 5.24 -0.28
CA GLU A 174 -3.50 5.90 0.98
C GLU A 174 -3.50 7.43 0.77
N ILE A 175 -4.33 8.13 1.55
CA ILE A 175 -4.39 9.60 1.55
C ILE A 175 -4.41 10.12 2.98
N THR A 176 -3.99 11.37 3.17
CA THR A 176 -4.31 12.12 4.39
C THR A 176 -5.39 13.14 4.06
N ILE A 177 -6.56 13.02 4.67
CA ILE A 177 -7.64 14.02 4.55
C ILE A 177 -7.39 15.10 5.59
N LEU A 178 -7.45 16.37 5.18
CA LEU A 178 -7.24 17.57 5.98
C LEU A 178 -8.54 18.39 5.99
N PRO A 179 -9.45 18.18 6.96
CA PRO A 179 -10.66 18.97 7.11
C PRO A 179 -10.35 20.45 7.34
N LYS A 180 -11.12 21.36 6.73
CA LYS A 180 -11.03 22.81 6.98
C LYS A 180 -12.22 23.36 7.77
N LYS A 181 -13.41 22.77 7.60
CA LYS A 181 -14.65 23.25 8.24
C LYS A 181 -15.04 22.39 9.44
N GLN A 182 -15.77 22.99 10.38
CA GLN A 182 -16.47 22.24 11.44
C GLN A 182 -17.57 21.36 10.82
N GLY A 183 -17.78 20.17 11.37
CA GLY A 183 -18.76 19.21 10.86
C GLY A 183 -18.40 18.66 9.48
N PHE A 184 -17.12 18.68 9.10
CA PHE A 184 -16.64 18.01 7.89
C PHE A 184 -17.04 16.53 7.90
N ASP A 185 -17.61 16.06 6.80
CA ASP A 185 -18.13 14.71 6.68
C ASP A 185 -17.69 14.00 5.39
N VAL A 186 -18.04 12.72 5.22
CA VAL A 186 -17.74 11.93 4.02
C VAL A 186 -18.27 12.57 2.74
N GLY A 187 -19.41 13.25 2.80
CA GLY A 187 -19.98 13.99 1.66
C GLY A 187 -19.08 15.15 1.22
N ASP A 188 -18.44 15.84 2.16
CA ASP A 188 -17.51 16.93 1.85
C ASP A 188 -16.27 16.44 1.13
N TYR A 189 -15.74 15.29 1.56
CA TYR A 189 -14.66 14.60 0.88
C TYR A 189 -15.09 14.16 -0.53
N LYS A 190 -16.17 13.38 -0.67
CA LYS A 190 -16.59 12.79 -1.95
C LYS A 190 -16.99 13.84 -2.99
N ASN A 191 -17.64 14.92 -2.57
CA ASN A 191 -18.05 15.99 -3.47
C ASN A 191 -16.92 17.02 -3.69
N GLY A 192 -15.90 17.01 -2.85
CA GLY A 192 -14.79 17.96 -2.87
C GLY A 192 -13.58 17.46 -3.65
N ALA A 193 -13.20 16.20 -3.45
CA ALA A 193 -12.15 15.54 -4.20
C ALA A 193 -12.69 15.14 -5.57
N THR A 194 -12.02 15.57 -6.64
CA THR A 194 -12.44 15.28 -8.02
C THR A 194 -11.48 14.34 -8.73
N ASP A 195 -11.90 13.86 -9.90
CA ASP A 195 -11.15 12.90 -10.72
C ASP A 195 -10.86 11.63 -9.88
N MET A 196 -9.72 10.98 -10.12
CA MET A 196 -9.37 9.78 -9.37
C MET A 196 -8.97 10.05 -7.91
N ASN A 197 -8.82 11.32 -7.51
CA ASN A 197 -8.51 11.66 -6.12
C ASN A 197 -9.71 11.45 -5.17
N GLY A 198 -10.95 11.49 -5.67
CA GLY A 198 -12.18 11.38 -4.85
C GLY A 198 -12.98 10.10 -5.03
N SER A 199 -12.56 9.20 -5.92
CA SER A 199 -13.34 8.00 -6.28
C SER A 199 -13.27 6.88 -5.24
N GLY A 200 -12.29 6.93 -4.33
CA GLY A 200 -12.05 5.88 -3.35
C GLY A 200 -13.24 5.64 -2.42
N MET A 201 -13.65 4.38 -2.31
CA MET A 201 -14.68 3.92 -1.39
C MET A 201 -14.07 3.57 -0.04
N THR A 202 -14.87 3.66 1.03
CA THR A 202 -14.54 3.07 2.33
C THR A 202 -14.25 1.57 2.14
N ILE A 203 -13.16 1.09 2.76
CA ILE A 203 -12.88 -0.35 2.83
C ILE A 203 -13.94 -0.99 3.73
N LEU A 204 -14.62 -2.01 3.21
CA LEU A 204 -15.66 -2.73 3.95
C LEU A 204 -15.08 -3.29 5.26
N ASN A 205 -15.85 -3.16 6.34
CA ASN A 205 -15.46 -3.68 7.64
C ASN A 205 -15.37 -5.21 7.60
N ASN A 206 -14.14 -5.71 7.51
CA ASN A 206 -13.79 -7.12 7.49
C ASN A 206 -12.83 -7.48 8.64
N GLY A 207 -12.60 -6.56 9.58
CA GLY A 207 -11.71 -6.70 10.72
C GLY A 207 -10.21 -6.56 10.44
N LEU A 208 -9.79 -6.40 9.18
CA LEU A 208 -8.37 -6.25 8.83
C LEU A 208 -7.81 -4.90 9.25
N ASP A 209 -8.62 -3.84 9.20
CA ASP A 209 -8.31 -2.52 9.74
C ASP A 209 -7.95 -2.60 11.23
N LYS A 210 -8.72 -3.38 12.01
CA LYS A 210 -8.43 -3.62 13.43
C LYS A 210 -7.20 -4.51 13.63
N LYS A 211 -7.03 -5.54 12.78
CA LYS A 211 -5.90 -6.47 12.86
C LYS A 211 -4.56 -5.76 12.62
N TYR A 212 -4.48 -4.94 11.56
CA TYR A 212 -3.24 -4.27 11.15
C TYR A 212 -3.12 -2.84 11.68
N GLY A 213 -4.22 -2.22 12.12
CA GLY A 213 -4.22 -0.88 12.72
C GLY A 213 -4.23 0.27 11.72
N TYR A 214 -4.59 0.04 10.46
CA TYR A 214 -4.84 1.11 9.49
C TYR A 214 -6.25 1.69 9.66
N LEU A 215 -6.45 2.94 9.22
CA LEU A 215 -7.76 3.60 9.26
C LEU A 215 -8.40 3.63 7.88
N THR A 216 -9.72 3.60 7.83
CA THR A 216 -10.56 3.92 6.67
C THR A 216 -11.61 4.95 7.10
N ILE A 217 -12.28 5.63 6.16
CA ILE A 217 -13.44 6.48 6.49
C ILE A 217 -14.55 5.57 7.04
N PRO A 218 -15.07 5.79 8.27
CA PRO A 218 -16.09 4.93 8.84
C PRO A 218 -17.46 5.17 8.18
N ASN A 219 -18.28 4.13 8.13
CA ASN A 219 -19.66 4.22 7.65
C ASN A 219 -20.62 4.82 8.70
N ILE A 220 -20.22 4.79 9.97
CA ILE A 220 -21.02 5.26 11.11
C ILE A 220 -20.33 6.51 11.67
N GLU A 221 -21.12 7.57 11.84
CA GLU A 221 -20.69 8.87 12.41
C GLU A 221 -19.39 9.47 11.80
N PRO A 222 -19.24 9.54 10.46
CA PRO A 222 -18.03 10.06 9.84
C PRO A 222 -17.68 11.50 10.26
N ALA A 223 -18.67 12.36 10.50
CA ALA A 223 -18.45 13.70 11.05
C ALA A 223 -17.75 13.70 12.43
N GLN A 224 -18.10 12.76 13.32
CA GLN A 224 -17.43 12.63 14.62
C GLN A 224 -16.00 12.10 14.47
N PHE A 225 -15.79 11.18 13.53
CA PHE A 225 -14.46 10.69 13.20
C PHE A 225 -13.55 11.84 12.74
N PHE A 226 -14.01 12.69 11.82
CA PHE A 226 -13.23 13.84 11.36
C PHE A 226 -13.08 14.93 12.43
N ALA A 227 -14.06 15.12 13.31
CA ALA A 227 -13.93 16.03 14.45
C ALA A 227 -12.78 15.63 15.38
N LYS A 228 -12.57 14.31 15.60
CA LYS A 228 -11.42 13.77 16.36
C LYS A 228 -10.09 13.93 15.64
N HIS A 229 -10.10 14.16 14.33
CA HIS A 229 -8.91 14.29 13.48
C HIS A 229 -8.86 15.61 12.71
N LYS A 230 -9.21 16.72 13.36
CA LYS A 230 -9.22 18.07 12.75
C LYS A 230 -7.89 18.51 12.10
N ASN A 231 -6.76 17.97 12.57
CA ASN A 231 -5.42 18.29 12.04
C ASN A 231 -4.99 17.38 10.87
N GLY A 232 -5.86 16.45 10.46
CA GLY A 232 -5.62 15.52 9.40
C GLY A 232 -5.65 14.06 9.85
N VAL A 233 -6.13 13.19 8.98
CA VAL A 233 -6.18 11.74 9.21
C VAL A 233 -5.70 10.99 7.99
N LYS A 234 -4.74 10.08 8.18
CA LYS A 234 -4.31 9.16 7.14
C LYS A 234 -5.29 7.98 7.08
N VAL A 235 -5.88 7.76 5.91
CA VAL A 235 -6.87 6.71 5.67
C VAL A 235 -6.53 5.94 4.40
N TRP A 236 -7.01 4.71 4.36
CA TRP A 236 -7.02 3.84 3.20
C TRP A 236 -8.42 3.76 2.62
N LEU A 237 -8.50 3.85 1.30
CA LEU A 237 -9.72 3.72 0.50
C LEU A 237 -9.51 2.66 -0.58
N VAL A 238 -10.58 2.14 -1.18
CA VAL A 238 -10.51 1.14 -2.24
C VAL A 238 -11.28 1.58 -3.48
N ASN A 239 -10.69 1.34 -4.64
CA ASN A 239 -11.36 1.38 -5.93
C ASN A 239 -11.33 -0.02 -6.55
N TYR A 240 -12.36 -0.38 -7.31
CA TYR A 240 -12.35 -1.61 -8.12
C TYR A 240 -12.37 -1.18 -9.58
N VAL A 241 -11.31 -1.49 -10.31
CA VAL A 241 -11.15 -1.03 -11.70
C VAL A 241 -11.05 -2.22 -12.65
N ASP A 242 -11.61 -2.11 -13.85
CA ASP A 242 -11.32 -3.07 -14.91
C ASP A 242 -9.96 -2.71 -15.52
N PRO A 243 -8.88 -3.49 -15.27
CA PRO A 243 -7.55 -3.13 -15.70
C PRO A 243 -7.41 -3.06 -17.23
N LYS A 244 -8.30 -3.70 -18.00
CA LYS A 244 -8.27 -3.66 -19.48
C LYS A 244 -8.73 -2.32 -20.03
N ASN A 245 -9.75 -1.73 -19.42
CA ASN A 245 -10.39 -0.50 -19.91
C ASN A 245 -10.09 0.72 -19.06
N PHE A 246 -9.32 0.57 -17.98
CA PHE A 246 -9.08 1.64 -17.03
C PHE A 246 -8.11 2.69 -17.58
N LYS A 247 -8.53 3.96 -17.45
CA LYS A 247 -7.69 5.14 -17.63
C LYS A 247 -8.03 6.13 -16.52
N GLY A 248 -7.06 6.39 -15.65
CA GLY A 248 -7.18 7.32 -14.54
C GLY A 248 -6.08 8.37 -14.56
N GLN A 249 -6.40 9.58 -14.11
CA GLN A 249 -5.44 10.64 -13.90
C GLN A 249 -5.63 11.26 -12.50
N TYR A 250 -4.52 11.43 -11.80
CA TYR A 250 -4.43 12.06 -10.50
C TYR A 250 -3.72 13.40 -10.65
N ASN A 251 -4.40 14.50 -10.34
CA ASN A 251 -3.87 15.86 -10.46
C ASN A 251 -3.70 16.49 -9.08
N MET A 252 -2.56 17.15 -8.85
CA MET A 252 -2.24 17.86 -7.60
C MET A 252 -2.24 19.39 -7.80
N ASP A 253 -2.25 20.14 -6.70
CA ASP A 253 -2.32 21.60 -6.73
C ASP A 253 -1.05 22.26 -7.30
N ASP A 254 0.10 21.61 -7.17
CA ASP A 254 1.39 22.09 -7.71
C ASP A 254 1.59 21.77 -9.20
N GLY A 255 0.54 21.26 -9.87
CA GLY A 255 0.58 20.87 -11.29
C GLY A 255 1.18 19.50 -11.56
N SER A 256 1.74 18.83 -10.53
CA SER A 256 2.16 17.42 -10.67
C SER A 256 0.96 16.51 -10.94
N TYR A 257 1.18 15.47 -11.74
CA TYR A 257 0.15 14.50 -12.06
C TYR A 257 0.73 13.11 -12.28
N ALA A 258 -0.12 12.11 -12.10
CA ALA A 258 0.17 10.73 -12.47
C ALA A 258 -0.98 10.15 -13.28
N ILE A 259 -0.64 9.39 -14.32
CA ILE A 259 -1.59 8.68 -15.17
C ILE A 259 -1.48 7.20 -14.86
N ILE A 260 -2.62 6.51 -14.85
CA ILE A 260 -2.69 5.06 -14.82
C ILE A 260 -3.53 4.64 -16.02
N LYS A 261 -3.02 3.70 -16.80
CA LYS A 261 -3.70 3.18 -17.99
C LYS A 261 -3.33 1.73 -18.21
N ASN A 262 -4.08 1.04 -19.06
CA ASN A 262 -3.63 -0.24 -19.60
C ASN A 262 -2.30 -0.09 -20.36
N ILE A 263 -1.50 -1.15 -20.35
CA ILE A 263 -0.23 -1.23 -21.06
C ILE A 263 -0.40 -1.15 -22.58
N ASP A 264 -1.52 -1.62 -23.14
CA ASP A 264 -1.83 -1.75 -24.60
C ASP A 264 -0.61 -2.00 -25.49
#